data_AF-A0A1B1Z1F4-F1
#
_entry.id   AF-A0A1B1Z1F4-F1
#
_cell.length_a   1.000
_cell.length_b   1.000
_cell.length_c   1.000
_cell.angle_alpha   90.00
_cell.angle_beta   90.00
_cell.angle_gamma   90.00
#
_symmetry.space_group_name_H-M   'P 1'
#
loop_
_entity.id
_entity.type
_entity.pdbx_description
1 polymer ?
#
loop_
_entity_poly.entity_id
_entity_poly.type
_entity_poly.pdbx_seq_one_letter_code
_entity_poly.pdbx_strand_id
1 'polypeptide(L)' 'MNFTAGDKFIFEEIKVKVIEVKADSVIFEVSETGYEGDEGGLMEVPNAYLKEKKDQIRRCP' A
#
# COMPACT_ATOMS: atom_id res chain seq x y z
N MET A 1 4.59 12.31 0.85
CA MET A 1 4.48 11.27 -0.19
C MET A 1 3.06 11.41 -0.70
N ASN A 2 2.88 11.65 -1.99
CA ASN A 2 1.53 11.75 -2.56
C ASN A 2 1.16 10.35 -3.04
N PHE A 3 0.14 9.76 -2.42
CA PHE A 3 -0.47 8.52 -2.88
C PHE A 3 -1.54 8.90 -3.91
N THR A 4 -1.53 8.24 -5.07
CA THR A 4 -2.56 8.41 -6.10
C THR A 4 -3.22 7.07 -6.32
N ALA A 5 -4.54 7.04 -6.49
CA ALA A 5 -5.22 5.83 -6.92
C ALA A 5 -4.56 5.29 -8.20
N GLY A 6 -4.19 4.01 -8.18
CA GLY A 6 -3.46 3.32 -9.25
C GLY A 6 -1.94 3.24 -9.05
N ASP A 7 -1.34 4.04 -8.15
CA ASP A 7 0.10 3.90 -7.83
C ASP A 7 0.36 2.52 -7.19
N LYS A 8 1.50 1.91 -7.52
CA LYS A 8 1.96 0.65 -6.93
C LYS A 8 3.16 0.90 -6.01
N PHE A 9 3.09 0.33 -4.82
CA PHE A 9 4.12 0.39 -3.81
C PHE A 9 4.51 -1.00 -3.34
N ILE A 10 5.69 -1.11 -2.74
CA ILE A 10 6.16 -2.28 -2.05
C ILE A 10 6.20 -1.90 -0.57
N PHE A 11 5.43 -2.63 0.24
CA PHE A 11 5.33 -2.48 1.69
C PHE A 11 5.76 -3.78 2.34
N GLU A 12 6.85 -3.79 3.12
CA GLU A 12 7.34 -5.01 3.81
C GLU A 12 7.48 -6.21 2.84
N GLU A 13 8.05 -5.95 1.65
CA GLU A 13 8.21 -6.94 0.56
C GLU A 13 6.90 -7.38 -0.13
N ILE A 14 5.76 -6.80 0.25
CA ILE A 14 4.46 -7.05 -0.36
C ILE A 14 4.16 -5.98 -1.41
N LYS A 15 3.78 -6.39 -2.62
CA LYS A 15 3.33 -5.44 -3.65
C LYS A 15 1.89 -5.05 -3.38
N VAL A 16 1.68 -3.77 -3.16
CA VAL A 16 0.37 -3.17 -2.91
C VAL A 16 0.06 -2.09 -3.94
N LYS A 17 -1.20 -1.94 -4.29
CA LYS A 17 -1.70 -0.94 -5.23
C LYS A 17 -2.67 -0.03 -4.52
N VAL A 18 -2.50 1.28 -4.62
CA VAL A 18 -3.46 2.23 -4.07
C VAL A 18 -4.76 2.11 -4.86
N ILE A 19 -5.87 1.80 -4.19
CA ILE A 19 -7.20 1.80 -4.79
C ILE A 19 -7.92 3.09 -4.48
N GLU A 20 -7.84 3.54 -3.23
CA GLU A 20 -8.55 4.72 -2.76
C GLU A 20 -7.70 5.51 -1.77
N VAL A 21 -7.75 6.83 -1.87
CA VAL A 21 -7.06 7.74 -0.93
C VAL A 21 -8.15 8.53 -0.21
N LYS A 22 -8.28 8.28 1.10
CA LYS A 22 -9.16 9.02 1.99
C LYS A 22 -8.39 10.18 2.63
N ALA A 23 -9.12 11.05 3.34
CA ALA A 23 -8.52 12.19 4.03
C ALA A 23 -7.49 11.75 5.09
N ASP A 24 -7.79 10.67 5.84
CA ASP A 24 -6.98 10.20 6.97
C ASP A 24 -6.35 8.82 6.77
N SER A 25 -6.68 8.11 5.69
CA SER A 25 -6.18 6.77 5.38
C SER A 25 -6.07 6.52 3.87
N VAL A 26 -5.36 5.46 3.49
CA VAL A 26 -5.23 5.00 2.12
C VAL A 26 -5.60 3.52 2.09
N ILE A 27 -6.47 3.14 1.15
CA ILE A 27 -6.81 1.76 0.88
C ILE A 27 -5.87 1.23 -0.20
N PHE A 28 -5.20 0.15 0.15
CA PHE A 28 -4.31 -0.60 -0.70
C PHE A 28 -4.95 -1.95 -1.05
N GLU A 29 -4.78 -2.38 -2.29
CA GLU A 29 -5.06 -3.74 -2.74
C GLU A 29 -3.74 -4.49 -2.81
N VAL A 30 -3.69 -5.63 -2.16
CA VAL A 30 -2.54 -6.53 -2.18
C VAL A 30 -2.52 -7.22 -3.55
N SER A 31 -1.53 -6.85 -4.37
CA SER A 31 -1.39 -7.40 -5.72
C SER A 31 -0.56 -8.67 -5.75
N GLU A 32 0.44 -8.80 -4.88
CA GLU A 32 1.29 -10.00 -4.82
C GLU A 32 1.91 -10.07 -3.42
N THR A 33 1.53 -11.08 -2.65
CA THR A 33 2.28 -11.51 -1.48
C THR A 33 3.27 -12.56 -1.93
N GLY A 34 4.51 -12.53 -1.43
CA GLY A 34 5.46 -13.64 -1.62
C GLY A 34 5.02 -14.97 -0.95
N TYR A 35 3.80 -15.01 -0.43
CA TYR A 35 3.13 -16.14 0.21
C TYR A 35 1.82 -16.43 -0.54
N GLU A 36 1.56 -17.68 -0.89
CA GLU A 36 0.30 -18.15 -1.46
C GLU A 36 -0.85 -17.86 -0.47
N GLY A 37 -1.65 -16.79 -0.67
CA GLY A 37 -2.83 -16.60 0.19
C GLY A 37 -3.63 -15.30 0.10
N ASP A 38 -3.03 -14.14 -0.18
CA ASP A 38 -3.69 -12.84 0.06
C ASP A 38 -3.77 -11.92 -1.18
N GLU A 39 -3.63 -12.48 -2.40
CA GLU A 39 -3.89 -11.73 -3.63
C GLU A 39 -5.35 -11.23 -3.68
N GLY A 40 -5.52 -9.92 -3.83
CA GLY A 40 -6.82 -9.24 -3.87
C GLY A 40 -7.35 -8.78 -2.51
N GLY A 41 -6.58 -8.95 -1.42
CA GLY A 41 -6.91 -8.40 -0.11
C GLY A 41 -6.91 -6.87 -0.10
N LEU A 42 -7.92 -6.25 0.51
CA LEU A 42 -7.95 -4.81 0.73
C LEU A 42 -7.41 -4.49 2.13
N MET A 43 -6.39 -3.64 2.19
CA MET A 43 -5.75 -3.17 3.40
C MET A 43 -5.95 -1.66 3.54
N GLU A 44 -6.66 -1.24 4.59
CA GLU A 44 -6.76 0.17 4.93
C GLU A 44 -5.62 0.57 5.86
N VAL A 45 -4.82 1.54 5.44
CA VAL A 45 -3.65 2.01 6.19
C VAL A 45 -3.80 3.49 6.50
N PRO A 46 -3.77 3.90 7.78
CA PRO A 46 -3.89 5.31 8.13
C PRO A 46 -2.66 6.12 7.70
N ASN A 47 -2.90 7.38 7.33
CA ASN A 47 -1.87 8.32 6.89
C ASN A 47 -0.76 8.53 7.95
N ALA A 48 -1.10 8.41 9.23
CA ALA A 48 -0.14 8.43 10.32
C ALA A 48 0.85 7.27 10.22
N TYR A 49 0.36 6.04 10.00
CA TYR A 49 1.19 4.85 9.87
C TYR A 49 2.09 4.93 8.62
N LEU A 50 1.57 5.43 7.50
CA LEU A 50 2.35 5.65 6.27
C LEU A 50 3.48 6.67 6.47
N LYS A 51 3.27 7.68 7.33
CA LYS A 51 4.30 8.67 7.68
C LYS A 51 5.37 8.08 8.58
N GLU A 52 5.00 7.27 9.57
CA GLU A 52 5.95 6.60 10.46
C GLU A 52 6.77 5.51 9.76
N LYS A 53 6.14 4.78 8.84
CA LYS A 53 6.73 3.64 8.13
C LYS A 53 7.26 4.04 6.74
N LYS A 54 7.45 5.32 6.48
CA LYS A 54 7.82 5.88 5.16
C LYS A 54 9.07 5.22 4.55
N ASP A 55 10.04 4.84 5.38
CA ASP A 55 11.26 4.14 4.94
C ASP A 55 11.00 2.71 4.42
N GLN A 56 9.91 2.06 4.87
CA GLN A 56 9.51 0.75 4.39
C GLN A 56 8.67 0.81 3.11
N ILE A 57 8.18 1.99 2.72
CA ILE A 57 7.36 2.19 1.52
C ILE A 57 8.29 2.53 0.36
N ARG A 58 8.39 1.63 -0.61
CA ARG A 58 9.12 1.89 -1.86
C ARG A 58 8.15 1.94 -3.02
N ARG A 59 8.32 2.91 -3.93
CA ARG A 59 7.59 2.88 -5.20
C ARG A 59 8.09 1.70 -6.02
N CYS A 60 7.17 0.91 -6.56
CA CYS A 60 7.53 -0.08 -7.56
C CYS A 60 7.91 0.69 -8.85
N PRO A 61 9.09 0.48 -9.44
CA PRO A 61 9.45 1.06 -10.72
C PRO A 61 8.60 0.52 -11.87
#